data_AF-W9RT21-F1
#
_entry.id   AF-W9RT21-F1
#
_cell.length_a   1.000
_cell.length_b   1.000
_cell.length_c   1.000
_cell.angle_alpha   90.00
_cell.angle_beta   90.00
_cell.angle_gamma   90.00
#
_symmetry.space_group_name_H-M   'P 1'
#
loop_
_entity.id
_entity.type
_entity.pdbx_description
1 polymer ?
#
loop_
_entity_poly.entity_id
_entity_poly.type
_entity_poly.pdbx_seq_one_letter_code
_entity_poly.pdbx_strand_id
1 'polypeptide(L)'
;MGGRIKKIKQELASVSNDRNFLLEYRHEETREIVRRERETHSFVRQEEVIGRDEDREEIVKLLLEQGELEENVSVIPIVGMGGLGKTTLAQTAFNEETVQQHFDLKMWVCVSDDFDLKLLLQQII
;
A
#
# COMPACT_ATOMS: atom_id res chain seq x y z
N MET A 1 -40.70 13.83 29.01
CA MET A 1 -39.49 13.46 28.25
C MET A 1 -38.86 12.12 28.69
N GLY A 2 -38.92 11.71 29.97
CA GLY A 2 -38.27 10.47 30.46
C GLY A 2 -38.81 9.14 29.90
N GLY A 3 -40.09 9.05 29.53
CA GLY A 3 -40.68 7.82 28.98
C GLY A 3 -40.08 7.40 27.62
N ARG A 4 -39.73 8.38 26.78
CA ARG A 4 -39.06 8.11 25.48
C ARG A 4 -37.66 7.55 25.68
N ILE A 5 -36.90 8.12 26.61
CA ILE A 5 -35.54 7.64 26.97
C ILE A 5 -35.61 6.22 27.53
N LYS A 6 -36.60 5.91 28.37
CA LYS A 6 -36.80 4.57 28.91
C LYS A 6 -37.07 3.54 27.82
N LYS A 7 -37.89 3.89 26.82
CA LYS A 7 -38.18 3.04 25.67
C LYS A 7 -36.93 2.77 24.82
N ILE A 8 -36.16 3.80 24.50
CA ILE A 8 -34.91 3.66 23.73
C ILE A 8 -33.90 2.76 24.47
N LYS A 9 -33.77 2.91 25.80
CA LYS A 9 -32.89 2.05 26.61
C LYS A 9 -33.32 0.58 26.58
N GLN A 10 -34.62 0.32 26.59
CA GLN A 10 -35.16 -1.05 26.50
C GLN A 10 -34.92 -1.66 25.12
N GLU A 11 -35.12 -0.89 24.04
CA GLU A 11 -34.84 -1.33 22.66
C GLU A 11 -33.34 -1.62 22.45
N LEU A 12 -32.44 -0.79 22.98
CA LEU A 12 -31.00 -1.05 22.93
C LEU A 12 -30.61 -2.32 23.71
N ALA A 13 -31.24 -2.57 24.86
CA ALA A 13 -31.00 -3.78 25.64
C ALA A 13 -31.49 -5.04 24.92
N SER A 14 -32.65 -4.99 24.25
CA SER A 14 -33.14 -6.13 23.46
C SER A 14 -32.22 -6.42 22.27
N VAL A 15 -31.75 -5.39 21.55
CA VAL A 15 -30.78 -5.57 20.45
C VAL A 15 -29.45 -6.12 20.95
N SER A 16 -28.98 -5.71 22.14
CA SER A 16 -27.75 -6.25 22.72
C SER A 16 -27.89 -7.71 23.17
N ASN A 17 -29.05 -8.11 23.66
CA ASN A 17 -29.29 -9.48 24.14
C ASN A 17 -29.63 -10.44 22.98
N ASP A 18 -30.08 -9.92 21.85
CA ASP A 18 -30.34 -10.69 20.61
C ASP A 18 -29.08 -10.82 19.73
N ARG A 19 -27.88 -10.69 20.30
CA ARG A 19 -26.59 -10.97 19.62
C ARG A 19 -26.36 -12.47 19.34
N ASN A 20 -27.43 -13.21 19.04
CA ASN A 20 -27.40 -14.61 18.61
C ASN A 20 -26.99 -14.77 17.14
N PHE A 21 -26.94 -13.68 16.39
CA PHE A 21 -26.17 -13.65 15.16
C PHE A 21 -24.71 -13.63 15.57
N LEU A 22 -23.93 -14.61 15.11
CA LEU A 22 -22.48 -14.77 15.28
C LEU A 22 -21.70 -13.53 14.78
N LEU A 23 -21.91 -12.37 15.41
CA LEU A 23 -20.91 -11.33 15.53
C LEU A 23 -19.92 -11.83 16.57
N GLU A 24 -19.25 -12.95 16.27
CA GLU A 24 -17.88 -13.04 16.69
C GLU A 24 -17.26 -11.72 16.23
N TYR A 25 -16.79 -10.97 17.23
CA TYR A 25 -15.95 -9.82 17.04
C TYR A 25 -14.88 -10.29 16.06
N ARG A 26 -15.02 -9.96 14.77
CA ARG A 26 -14.12 -10.50 13.73
C ARG A 26 -12.73 -10.10 14.18
N HIS A 27 -12.03 -11.09 14.70
CA HIS A 27 -10.78 -10.94 15.41
C HIS A 27 -9.81 -10.24 14.46
N GLU A 28 -8.83 -9.52 14.99
CA GLU A 28 -7.78 -8.84 14.22
C GLU A 28 -7.18 -9.73 13.11
N GLU A 29 -7.22 -11.06 13.28
CA GLU A 29 -6.88 -12.09 12.29
C GLU A 29 -7.53 -11.90 10.92
N THR A 30 -8.83 -11.56 10.81
CA THR A 30 -9.46 -11.38 9.49
C THR A 30 -8.96 -10.11 8.78
N ARG A 31 -8.60 -9.08 9.56
CA ARG A 31 -7.98 -7.86 9.01
C ARG A 31 -6.56 -8.15 8.57
N GLU A 32 -5.77 -8.88 9.35
CA GLU A 32 -4.43 -9.30 8.96
C GLU A 32 -4.42 -10.13 7.67
N ILE A 33 -5.34 -11.08 7.52
CA ILE A 33 -5.45 -11.92 6.29
C ILE A 33 -5.72 -11.05 5.05
N VAL A 34 -6.73 -10.15 5.11
CA VAL A 34 -7.06 -9.25 3.99
C VAL A 34 -5.93 -8.24 3.70
N ARG A 35 -5.12 -7.89 4.71
CA ARG A 35 -3.96 -7.00 4.54
C ARG A 35 -2.81 -7.70 3.84
N ARG A 36 -2.49 -8.95 4.23
CA ARG A 36 -1.49 -9.79 3.53
C ARG A 36 -1.87 -9.99 2.06
N GLU A 37 -3.16 -10.13 1.75
CA GLU A 37 -3.64 -10.23 0.37
C GLU A 37 -3.42 -8.98 -0.49
N ARG A 38 -3.17 -7.81 0.12
CA ARG A 38 -2.93 -6.53 -0.58
C ARG A 38 -1.47 -6.10 -0.58
N GLU A 39 -0.57 -6.94 -0.07
CA GLU A 39 0.87 -6.67 -0.13
C GLU A 39 1.33 -6.59 -1.58
N THR A 40 2.26 -5.68 -1.85
CA THR A 40 2.87 -5.53 -3.17
C THR A 40 4.29 -6.05 -3.13
N HIS A 41 4.72 -6.71 -4.21
CA HIS A 41 6.10 -7.15 -4.41
C HIS A 41 6.74 -6.40 -5.59
N SER A 42 8.05 -6.49 -5.74
CA SER A 42 8.77 -5.82 -6.84
C SER A 42 8.53 -6.46 -8.22
N PHE A 43 8.19 -7.74 -8.28
CA PHE A 43 8.07 -8.46 -9.56
C PHE A 43 6.85 -7.98 -10.38
N VAL A 44 7.04 -7.91 -11.71
CA VAL A 44 5.97 -7.67 -12.70
C VAL A 44 6.32 -8.43 -13.98
N ARG A 45 5.30 -8.98 -14.65
CA ARG A 45 5.44 -9.55 -15.99
C ARG A 45 5.38 -8.43 -17.02
N GLN A 46 6.53 -8.04 -17.55
CA GLN A 46 6.62 -6.87 -18.44
C GLN A 46 5.79 -7.05 -19.71
N GLU A 47 5.64 -8.28 -20.20
CA GLU A 47 4.82 -8.64 -21.35
C GLU A 47 3.32 -8.39 -21.15
N GLU A 48 2.85 -8.29 -19.91
CA GLU A 48 1.45 -7.98 -19.57
C GLU A 48 1.22 -6.46 -19.40
N VAL A 49 2.29 -5.63 -19.44
CA VAL A 49 2.20 -4.18 -19.27
C VAL A 49 2.19 -3.50 -20.64
N ILE A 50 1.11 -2.78 -20.94
CA ILE A 50 0.87 -2.19 -22.26
C ILE A 50 0.84 -0.67 -22.17
N GLY A 51 1.53 0.01 -23.09
CA GLY A 51 1.42 1.46 -23.30
C GLY A 51 2.04 2.31 -22.18
N ARG A 52 3.05 1.78 -21.49
CA ARG A 52 3.76 2.44 -20.38
C ARG A 52 5.26 2.65 -20.64
N ASP A 53 5.69 2.46 -21.88
CA ASP A 53 7.12 2.51 -22.22
C ASP A 53 7.69 3.92 -22.01
N GLU A 54 7.01 4.95 -22.51
CA GLU A 54 7.43 6.34 -22.35
C GLU A 54 7.47 6.77 -20.88
N ASP A 55 6.40 6.48 -20.11
CA ASP A 55 6.34 6.76 -18.68
C ASP A 55 7.48 6.07 -17.90
N ARG A 56 7.81 4.81 -18.26
CA ARG A 56 8.89 4.04 -17.65
C ARG A 56 10.24 4.70 -17.95
N GLU A 57 10.48 5.07 -19.21
CA GLU A 57 11.72 5.70 -19.66
C GLU A 57 11.95 7.04 -18.97
N GLU A 58 10.90 7.83 -18.76
CA GLU A 58 11.00 9.09 -18.02
C GLU A 58 11.43 8.86 -16.56
N ILE A 59 10.84 7.87 -15.87
CA ILE A 59 11.22 7.53 -14.49
C ILE A 59 12.66 7.03 -14.43
N VAL A 60 13.06 6.15 -15.36
CA VAL A 60 14.44 5.62 -15.41
C VAL A 60 15.44 6.76 -15.63
N LYS A 61 15.13 7.69 -16.53
CA LYS A 61 15.94 8.89 -16.75
C LYS A 61 16.09 9.70 -15.46
N LEU A 62 15.01 9.98 -14.75
CA LEU A 62 15.05 10.71 -13.47
C LEU A 62 15.87 9.98 -12.39
N LEU A 63 15.85 8.64 -12.39
CA LEU A 63 16.63 7.84 -11.44
C LEU A 63 18.14 7.92 -11.69
N LEU A 64 18.54 7.96 -12.97
CA LEU A 64 19.94 7.90 -13.41
C LEU A 64 20.57 9.29 -13.60
N GLU A 65 19.79 10.31 -13.92
CA GLU A 65 20.24 11.70 -14.09
C GLU A 65 20.31 12.41 -12.73
N GLN A 66 21.16 11.90 -11.85
CA GLN A 66 21.57 12.60 -10.63
C GLN A 66 22.72 13.54 -11.00
N GLY A 67 22.38 14.75 -11.44
CA GLY A 67 23.36 15.83 -11.61
C GLY A 67 24.02 16.21 -10.27
N GLU A 68 24.68 17.37 -10.21
CA GLU A 68 25.07 17.96 -8.93
C GLU A 68 23.79 18.39 -8.17
N LEU A 69 23.12 17.42 -7.54
CA LEU A 69 22.03 17.69 -6.62
C LEU A 69 22.62 18.40 -5.41
N GLU A 70 22.04 19.55 -5.04
CA GLU A 70 22.40 20.25 -3.80
C GLU A 70 22.11 19.38 -2.55
N GLU A 71 21.21 18.40 -2.69
CA GLU A 71 20.83 17.43 -1.65
C GLU A 71 21.26 16.00 -2.05
N ASN A 72 21.79 15.23 -1.09
CA ASN A 72 22.27 13.85 -1.31
C ASN A 72 21.16 12.81 -1.56
N VAL A 73 19.89 13.23 -1.72
CA VAL A 73 18.73 12.35 -1.84
C VAL A 73 17.75 12.89 -2.88
N SER A 74 17.32 12.05 -3.82
CA SER A 74 16.27 12.35 -4.80
C SER A 74 14.98 11.59 -4.50
N VAL A 75 13.82 12.22 -4.71
CA VAL A 75 12.49 11.64 -4.50
C VAL A 75 11.63 11.82 -5.75
N ILE A 76 11.10 10.72 -6.29
CA ILE A 76 10.25 10.71 -7.49
C ILE A 76 8.83 10.25 -7.12
N PRO A 77 7.86 11.16 -6.93
CA PRO A 77 6.49 10.79 -6.58
C PRO A 77 5.67 10.37 -7.80
N ILE A 78 4.97 9.22 -7.71
CA ILE A 78 3.99 8.77 -8.72
C ILE A 78 2.58 8.93 -8.14
N VAL A 79 1.80 9.88 -8.67
CA VAL A 79 0.49 10.28 -8.11
C VAL A 79 -0.64 10.02 -9.11
N GLY A 80 -1.82 9.65 -8.60
CA GLY A 80 -3.00 9.41 -9.42
C GLY A 80 -4.07 8.61 -8.69
N MET A 81 -5.25 8.52 -9.28
CA MET A 81 -6.38 7.74 -8.74
C MET A 81 -6.04 6.25 -8.54
N GLY A 82 -6.83 5.59 -7.68
CA GLY A 82 -6.75 4.14 -7.49
C GLY A 82 -6.97 3.37 -8.79
N GLY A 83 -6.29 2.23 -8.96
CA GLY A 83 -6.44 1.37 -10.13
C GLY A 83 -5.75 1.84 -11.42
N LEU A 84 -5.07 2.99 -11.42
CA LEU A 84 -4.37 3.50 -12.62
C LEU A 84 -3.07 2.75 -12.99
N GLY A 85 -2.61 1.80 -12.17
CA GLY A 85 -1.36 1.06 -12.43
C GLY A 85 -0.09 1.76 -11.94
N LYS A 86 -0.17 2.65 -10.95
CA LYS A 86 1.00 3.35 -10.37
C LYS A 86 2.08 2.37 -9.87
N THR A 87 1.65 1.38 -9.09
CA THR A 87 2.54 0.32 -8.58
C THR A 87 3.16 -0.47 -9.73
N THR A 88 2.38 -0.78 -10.77
CA THR A 88 2.88 -1.48 -11.97
C THR A 88 3.94 -0.68 -12.70
N LEU A 89 3.74 0.64 -12.87
CA LEU A 89 4.73 1.52 -13.49
C LEU A 89 6.03 1.62 -12.65
N ALA A 90 5.90 1.69 -11.32
CA ALA A 90 7.07 1.66 -10.44
C ALA A 90 7.82 0.32 -10.52
N GLN A 91 7.11 -0.81 -10.59
CA GLN A 91 7.71 -2.14 -10.76
C GLN A 91 8.46 -2.26 -12.09
N THR A 92 7.93 -1.72 -13.19
CA THR A 92 8.62 -1.80 -14.49
C THR A 92 9.92 -0.98 -14.49
N ALA A 93 9.91 0.23 -13.92
CA ALA A 93 11.13 1.04 -13.77
C ALA A 93 12.13 0.39 -12.78
N PHE A 94 11.66 -0.14 -11.65
CA PHE A 94 12.50 -0.81 -10.66
C PHE A 94 13.25 -2.02 -11.23
N ASN A 95 12.62 -2.76 -12.15
CA ASN A 95 13.19 -3.95 -12.78
C ASN A 95 13.88 -3.67 -14.12
N GLU A 96 13.97 -2.41 -14.55
CA GLU A 96 14.68 -2.06 -15.78
C GLU A 96 16.19 -2.34 -15.63
N GLU A 97 16.81 -2.90 -16.67
CA GLU A 97 18.17 -3.43 -16.63
C GLU A 97 19.21 -2.37 -16.23
N THR A 98 19.17 -1.18 -16.81
CA THR A 98 20.08 -0.09 -16.46
C THR A 98 19.92 0.37 -15.02
N VAL A 99 18.69 0.40 -14.48
CA VAL A 99 18.44 0.65 -13.06
C VAL A 99 19.03 -0.47 -12.19
N GLN A 100 18.94 -1.75 -12.61
CA GLN A 100 19.56 -2.84 -11.86
C GLN A 100 21.09 -2.75 -11.82
N GLN A 101 21.70 -2.28 -12.90
CA GLN A 101 23.16 -2.15 -13.01
C GLN A 101 23.70 -0.91 -12.29
N HIS A 102 22.88 0.15 -12.17
CA HIS A 102 23.29 1.41 -11.57
C HIS A 102 23.30 1.38 -10.03
N PHE A 103 22.32 0.69 -9.42
CA PHE A 103 22.19 0.66 -7.96
C PHE A 103 22.68 -0.67 -7.38
N ASP A 104 23.71 -0.63 -6.53
CA ASP A 104 24.26 -1.81 -5.83
C ASP A 104 23.20 -2.54 -5.00
N LEU A 105 22.31 -1.77 -4.37
CA LEU A 105 21.24 -2.26 -3.52
C LEU A 105 19.91 -1.63 -3.93
N LYS A 106 18.87 -2.45 -3.97
CA LYS A 106 17.51 -2.03 -4.26
C LYS A 106 16.54 -2.75 -3.34
N MET A 107 15.46 -2.08 -3.03
CA MET A 107 14.49 -2.56 -2.06
C MET A 107 13.07 -2.18 -2.44
N TRP A 108 12.12 -3.04 -2.11
CA TRP A 108 10.70 -2.82 -2.32
C TRP A 108 9.96 -3.04 -1.03
N VAL A 109 9.21 -2.03 -0.59
CA VAL A 109 8.48 -2.07 0.67
C VAL A 109 7.05 -1.59 0.45
N CYS A 110 6.09 -2.39 0.91
CA CYS A 110 4.68 -2.04 0.86
C CYS A 110 4.25 -1.43 2.20
N VAL A 111 3.76 -0.19 2.17
CA VAL A 111 3.20 0.48 3.36
C VAL A 111 1.69 0.52 3.26
N SER A 112 1.00 0.04 4.30
CA SER A 112 -0.47 0.05 4.39
C SER A 112 -0.96 1.07 5.41
N ASP A 113 -2.27 1.32 5.45
CA ASP A 113 -2.90 2.23 6.44
C ASP A 113 -2.66 1.80 7.89
N ASP A 114 -2.45 0.50 8.15
CA ASP A 114 -1.96 0.02 9.44
C ASP A 114 -0.44 -0.06 9.38
N PHE A 115 0.20 0.98 9.88
CA PHE A 115 1.62 1.24 9.75
C PHE A 115 2.30 1.17 11.13
N ASP A 116 3.28 0.28 11.26
CA ASP A 116 4.23 0.25 12.37
C ASP A 116 5.63 0.57 11.84
N LEU A 117 6.20 1.68 12.32
CA LEU A 117 7.52 2.15 11.91
C LEU A 117 8.62 1.14 12.21
N LYS A 118 8.55 0.43 13.34
CA LYS A 118 9.57 -0.54 13.73
C LYS A 118 9.55 -1.75 12.79
N LEU A 119 8.35 -2.25 12.46
CA LEU A 119 8.21 -3.35 11.49
C LEU A 119 8.65 -2.93 10.09
N LEU A 120 8.33 -1.71 9.67
CA LEU A 120 8.79 -1.18 8.38
C LEU A 120 10.32 -1.11 8.31
N LEU A 121 10.96 -0.58 9.35
CA LEU A 121 12.42 -0.49 9.41
C LEU A 121 13.08 -1.88 9.37
N GLN A 122 12.46 -2.91 9.96
CA GLN A 122 12.93 -4.30 9.86
C GLN A 122 12.81 -4.89 8.45
N GLN A 123 11.90 -4.37 7.61
CA GLN A 123 11.84 -4.74 6.20
C GLN A 123 12.91 -4.01 5.38
N ILE A 124 13.49 -2.92 5.92
CA ILE A 124 14.45 -2.07 5.22
C ILE A 124 15.92 -2.40 5.54
N ILE A 125 16.19 -2.99 6.70
CA ILE A 125 17.55 -3.23 7.23
C ILE A 125 17.81 -4.73 7.29
#